data_AF-A0A925WSY3-F1
#
_entry.id   AF-A0A925WSY3-F1
#
_cell.length_a   1.000
_cell.length_b   1.000
_cell.length_c   1.000
_cell.angle_alpha   90.00
_cell.angle_beta   90.00
_cell.angle_gamma   90.00
#
_symmetry.space_group_name_H-M   'P 1'
#
loop_
_entity.id
_entity.type
_entity.pdbx_description
1 polymer ?
#
loop_
_entity_poly.entity_id
_entity_poly.type
_entity_poly.pdbx_seq_one_letter_code
_entity_poly.pdbx_strand_id
1 'polypeptide(L)'
;MNLLLLFLRLETKRLWRDRTLPLAFLLMTVFLAVAVQSGRGFVRKERAIIASAQTEEKTRILGLKQQIAELTSGTATQQPSRGSDPRLPSNVGRLGQHWAVKPPVSVMGTLAAGRNDLYPPCLPVSNRGVETLFGIGEIENPQFLLTGRFDPVFVLVFLFPLFLLALGYNLLSEERENGTLALLRAQSVPLPAVLGAKTTARWLLFALPVAVFAPTLLLLAGLFGGDRITGDTIVRLVLVTVLTACYGAFWLALCAGVNALRKDSATNVATLVGIWLLLTLIVPGALQEGAGVLFPVPSRIALIEATRKNSMKTTQQGNALLARYYEDHPELAEAAQSKTIDPKDFSARRAAVAKSVEQIVEPLIVRHDTQLRRQQEFTTRFSWLSPVITFASALEELAGSGAERQQRFETQVKRFREQWQEFFLPRVFARMTISVRDIESLPRFTFEEEAEGMVQGRALGVAFPVVGLTLLLGAAAARLLERRD
;
A
#
# COMPACT_ATOMS: atom_id res chain seq x y z
N MET A 1 5.55 -48.27 17.25
CA MET A 1 5.09 -46.85 17.27
C MET A 1 6.33 -45.97 17.16
N ASN A 2 6.40 -45.10 16.15
CA ASN A 2 7.60 -44.32 15.85
C ASN A 2 7.95 -43.45 17.08
N LEU A 3 9.13 -43.63 17.69
CA LEU A 3 9.56 -42.93 18.93
C LEU A 3 9.41 -41.40 18.80
N LEU A 4 9.60 -40.88 17.59
CA LEU A 4 9.45 -39.47 17.24
C LEU A 4 7.98 -38.99 17.35
N LEU A 5 7.01 -39.82 16.94
CA LEU A 5 5.57 -39.51 17.09
C LEU A 5 5.15 -39.53 18.56
N LEU A 6 5.71 -40.44 19.35
CA LEU A 6 5.48 -40.47 20.80
C LEU A 6 6.03 -39.19 21.45
N PHE A 7 7.24 -38.78 21.09
CA PHE A 7 7.86 -37.57 21.62
C PHE A 7 7.06 -36.31 21.25
N LEU A 8 6.63 -36.20 19.99
CA LEU A 8 5.76 -35.11 19.53
C LEU A 8 4.46 -35.06 20.34
N ARG A 9 3.82 -36.22 20.60
CA ARG A 9 2.59 -36.30 21.40
C ARG A 9 2.78 -35.92 22.88
N LEU A 10 3.94 -36.22 23.46
CA LEU A 10 4.24 -35.82 24.84
C LEU A 10 4.52 -34.32 24.94
N GLU A 11 5.27 -33.77 24.00
CA GLU A 11 5.55 -32.34 23.94
C GLU A 11 4.27 -31.53 23.72
N THR A 12 3.36 -31.99 22.85
CA THR A 12 2.07 -31.31 22.65
C THR A 12 1.22 -31.30 23.92
N LYS A 13 1.21 -32.42 24.66
CA LYS A 13 0.51 -32.51 25.96
C LYS A 13 1.14 -31.60 27.02
N ARG A 14 2.47 -31.45 27.02
CA ARG A 14 3.20 -30.54 27.91
C ARG A 14 2.83 -29.09 27.62
N LEU A 15 2.95 -28.67 26.35
CA LEU A 15 2.65 -27.30 25.92
C LEU A 15 1.18 -26.92 26.17
N TRP A 16 0.24 -27.84 25.98
CA TRP A 16 -1.18 -27.58 26.26
C TRP A 16 -1.49 -27.41 27.75
N ARG A 17 -0.70 -28.05 28.62
CA ARG A 17 -0.84 -27.92 30.09
C ARG A 17 -0.13 -26.70 30.64
N ASP A 18 0.84 -26.17 29.91
CA ASP A 18 1.50 -24.93 30.27
C ASP A 18 0.51 -23.76 30.12
N ARG A 19 0.47 -22.86 31.11
CA ARG A 19 -0.38 -21.67 31.09
C ARG A 19 0.14 -20.59 30.14
N THR A 20 1.40 -20.67 29.73
CA THR A 20 2.01 -19.70 28.81
C THR A 20 1.38 -19.73 27.41
N LEU A 21 1.12 -20.92 26.87
CA LEU A 21 0.52 -21.10 25.54
C LEU A 21 -0.91 -20.52 25.43
N PRO A 22 -1.88 -20.84 26.31
CA PRO A 22 -3.20 -20.24 26.26
C PRO A 22 -3.18 -18.73 26.55
N LEU A 23 -2.28 -18.25 27.41
CA LEU A 23 -2.09 -16.81 27.62
C LEU A 23 -1.58 -16.12 26.35
N ALA A 24 -0.59 -16.70 25.67
CA ALA A 24 -0.09 -16.20 24.40
C ALA A 24 -1.18 -16.15 23.33
N PHE A 25 -2.02 -17.19 23.25
CA PHE A 25 -3.18 -17.20 22.37
C PHE A 25 -4.21 -16.13 22.70
N LEU A 26 -4.54 -15.95 23.98
CA LEU A 26 -5.47 -14.92 24.43
C LEU A 26 -4.97 -13.53 24.03
N LEU A 27 -3.71 -13.22 24.32
CA LEU A 27 -3.10 -11.94 23.97
C LEU A 27 -3.07 -11.72 22.46
N MET A 28 -2.64 -12.73 21.69
CA MET A 28 -2.64 -12.66 20.22
C MET A 28 -4.05 -12.44 19.67
N THR A 29 -5.05 -13.10 20.25
CA THR A 29 -6.45 -12.95 19.87
C THR A 29 -6.95 -11.54 20.14
N VAL A 30 -6.64 -10.97 21.31
CA VAL A 30 -6.99 -9.59 21.67
C VAL A 30 -6.31 -8.61 20.72
N PHE A 31 -5.01 -8.75 20.46
CA PHE A 31 -4.29 -7.88 19.54
C PHE A 31 -4.84 -7.94 18.12
N LEU A 32 -5.08 -9.14 17.58
CA LEU A 32 -5.68 -9.31 16.26
C LEU A 32 -7.10 -8.73 16.19
N ALA A 33 -7.93 -8.94 17.22
CA ALA A 33 -9.29 -8.38 17.25
C ALA A 33 -9.28 -6.85 17.24
N VAL A 34 -8.41 -6.22 18.06
CA VAL A 34 -8.24 -4.77 18.08
C VAL A 34 -7.71 -4.25 16.74
N ALA A 35 -6.73 -4.94 16.16
CA ALA A 35 -6.14 -4.59 14.87
C ALA A 35 -7.16 -4.68 13.73
N VAL A 36 -7.96 -5.75 13.67
CA VAL A 36 -9.05 -5.90 12.70
C VAL A 36 -10.08 -4.79 12.87
N GLN A 37 -10.47 -4.46 14.11
CA GLN A 37 -11.41 -3.36 14.36
C GLN A 37 -10.85 -2.01 13.90
N SER A 38 -9.57 -1.76 14.15
CA SER A 38 -8.85 -0.57 13.67
C SER A 38 -8.83 -0.48 12.14
N GLY A 39 -8.51 -1.59 11.46
CA GLY A 39 -8.52 -1.70 10.00
C GLY A 39 -9.90 -1.50 9.39
N ARG A 40 -10.96 -2.06 10.00
CA ARG A 40 -12.35 -1.82 9.56
C ARG A 40 -12.72 -0.34 9.66
N GLY A 41 -12.31 0.30 10.75
CA GLY A 41 -12.51 1.74 10.94
C GLY A 41 -11.84 2.57 9.84
N PHE A 42 -10.65 2.17 9.41
CA PHE A 42 -9.94 2.79 8.29
C PHE A 42 -10.69 2.64 6.96
N VAL A 43 -11.01 1.41 6.57
CA VAL A 43 -11.72 1.13 5.31
C VAL A 43 -13.09 1.83 5.27
N ARG A 44 -13.80 1.92 6.41
CA ARG A 44 -15.07 2.67 6.50
C ARG A 44 -14.89 4.16 6.23
N LYS A 45 -13.83 4.78 6.78
CA LYS A 45 -13.50 6.19 6.49
C LYS A 45 -13.17 6.39 5.02
N GLU A 46 -12.35 5.51 4.45
CA GLU A 46 -11.98 5.54 3.03
C GLU A 46 -13.23 5.47 2.13
N ARG A 47 -14.13 4.52 2.39
CA ARG A 47 -15.41 4.39 1.67
C ARG A 47 -16.30 5.61 1.83
N ALA A 48 -16.34 6.21 3.02
CA ALA A 48 -17.13 7.42 3.27
C ALA A 48 -16.59 8.62 2.48
N ILE A 49 -15.26 8.80 2.41
CA ILE A 49 -14.61 9.83 1.59
C ILE A 49 -15.00 9.64 0.12
N ILE A 50 -14.83 8.43 -0.41
CA ILE A 50 -15.19 8.10 -1.80
C ILE A 50 -16.68 8.37 -2.08
N ALA A 51 -17.57 7.90 -1.19
CA ALA A 51 -19.01 8.08 -1.35
C ALA A 51 -19.41 9.56 -1.32
N SER A 52 -18.79 10.36 -0.43
CA SER A 52 -19.02 11.79 -0.34
C SER A 52 -18.56 12.52 -1.61
N ALA A 53 -17.37 12.20 -2.12
CA ALA A 53 -16.82 12.77 -3.35
C ALA A 53 -17.69 12.45 -4.58
N GLN A 54 -18.15 11.21 -4.70
CA GLN A 54 -19.05 10.79 -5.78
C GLN A 54 -20.44 11.45 -5.68
N THR A 55 -20.95 11.65 -4.47
CA THR A 55 -22.24 12.32 -4.25
C THR A 55 -22.14 13.81 -4.58
N GLU A 56 -21.07 14.48 -4.13
CA GLU A 56 -20.75 15.86 -4.46
C GLU A 56 -20.64 16.05 -5.98
N GLU A 57 -19.93 15.15 -6.67
CA GLU A 57 -19.81 15.19 -8.13
C GLU A 57 -21.15 15.03 -8.85
N LYS A 58 -21.98 14.06 -8.46
CA LYS A 58 -23.30 13.87 -9.07
C LYS A 58 -24.16 15.12 -8.92
N THR A 59 -24.24 15.68 -7.73
CA THR A 59 -25.01 16.91 -7.45
C THR A 59 -24.47 18.09 -8.27
N ARG A 60 -23.15 18.24 -8.34
CA ARG A 60 -22.49 19.31 -9.09
C ARG A 60 -22.72 19.20 -10.60
N ILE A 61 -22.63 18.00 -11.17
CA ILE A 61 -22.88 17.78 -12.60
C ILE A 61 -24.37 18.01 -12.93
N LEU A 62 -25.29 17.57 -12.07
CA LEU A 62 -26.72 17.83 -12.25
C LEU A 62 -27.04 19.33 -12.23
N GLY A 63 -26.50 20.06 -11.26
CA GLY A 63 -26.64 21.52 -11.20
C GLY A 63 -26.06 22.22 -12.42
N LEU A 64 -24.90 21.76 -12.91
CA LEU A 64 -24.29 22.29 -14.13
C LEU A 64 -25.16 22.04 -15.38
N LYS A 65 -25.73 20.83 -15.52
CA LYS A 65 -26.66 20.51 -16.62
C LYS A 65 -27.89 21.40 -16.59
N GLN A 66 -28.48 21.61 -15.41
CA GLN A 66 -29.65 22.47 -15.24
C GLN A 66 -29.34 23.92 -15.64
N GLN A 67 -28.24 24.49 -15.15
CA GLN A 67 -27.82 25.86 -15.50
C GLN A 67 -27.59 26.02 -17.01
N ILE A 68 -26.95 25.04 -17.66
CA ILE A 68 -26.72 25.08 -19.11
C ILE A 68 -28.04 24.95 -19.87
N ALA A 69 -28.97 24.09 -19.41
CA ALA A 69 -30.29 23.96 -20.01
C ALA A 69 -31.08 25.27 -19.95
N GLU A 70 -31.17 25.91 -18.78
CA GLU A 70 -31.88 27.18 -18.56
C GLU A 70 -31.31 28.33 -19.41
N LEU A 71 -29.98 28.40 -19.56
CA LEU A 71 -29.32 29.39 -20.40
C LEU A 71 -29.48 29.12 -21.89
N THR A 72 -29.72 27.87 -22.28
CA THR A 72 -29.95 27.48 -23.68
C THR A 72 -31.41 27.70 -24.07
N SER A 73 -32.36 27.46 -23.16
CA SER A 73 -33.80 27.72 -23.37
C SER A 73 -34.20 29.19 -23.18
N GLY A 74 -33.29 30.05 -22.69
CA GLY A 74 -33.57 31.47 -22.46
C GLY A 74 -34.45 31.75 -21.24
N THR A 75 -34.65 30.77 -20.37
CA THR A 75 -35.48 30.87 -19.15
C THR A 75 -34.68 31.29 -17.92
N ALA A 76 -33.37 31.50 -18.06
CA ALA A 76 -32.49 31.89 -16.96
C ALA A 76 -32.82 33.30 -16.43
N THR A 77 -32.96 33.43 -15.11
CA THR A 77 -33.29 34.70 -14.43
C THR A 77 -32.13 35.70 -14.42
N GLN A 78 -30.89 35.23 -14.53
CA GLN A 78 -29.68 36.07 -14.57
C GLN A 78 -28.70 35.55 -15.62
N GLN A 79 -28.26 36.44 -16.50
CA GLN A 79 -27.24 36.14 -17.50
C GLN A 79 -25.85 36.17 -16.82
N PRO A 80 -25.06 35.09 -16.86
CA PRO A 80 -23.71 35.11 -16.31
C PRO A 80 -22.82 36.07 -17.09
N SER A 81 -21.83 36.66 -16.41
CA SER A 81 -20.79 37.44 -17.07
C SER A 81 -20.07 36.61 -18.13
N ARG A 82 -19.52 37.27 -19.17
CA ARG A 82 -18.88 36.59 -20.31
C ARG A 82 -17.79 35.59 -19.92
N GLY A 83 -17.09 35.80 -18.80
CA GLY A 83 -16.07 34.88 -18.27
C GLY A 83 -16.60 33.81 -17.31
N SER A 84 -17.80 34.00 -16.76
CA SER A 84 -18.43 33.06 -15.82
C SER A 84 -19.52 32.20 -16.48
N ASP A 85 -19.68 32.27 -17.80
CA ASP A 85 -20.65 31.46 -18.52
C ASP A 85 -20.33 29.97 -18.33
N PRO A 86 -21.25 29.17 -17.75
CA PRO A 86 -21.04 27.76 -17.46
C PRO A 86 -20.98 26.90 -18.73
N ARG A 87 -21.38 27.43 -19.89
CA ARG A 87 -21.29 26.73 -21.19
C ARG A 87 -19.89 26.77 -21.78
N LEU A 88 -18.98 27.59 -21.25
CA LEU A 88 -17.61 27.65 -21.75
C LEU A 88 -16.86 26.36 -21.42
N PRO A 89 -16.16 25.72 -22.38
CA PRO A 89 -15.38 24.49 -22.15
C PRO A 89 -14.36 24.63 -21.01
N SER A 90 -13.77 25.83 -20.84
CA SER A 90 -12.84 26.15 -19.76
C SER A 90 -13.49 26.17 -18.37
N ASN A 91 -14.79 26.48 -18.30
CA ASN A 91 -15.59 26.46 -17.08
C ASN A 91 -16.18 25.07 -16.84
N VAL A 92 -16.69 24.39 -17.87
CA VAL A 92 -17.16 23.00 -17.75
C VAL A 92 -16.03 22.08 -17.32
N GLY A 93 -14.83 22.17 -17.89
CA GLY A 93 -13.72 21.31 -17.46
C GLY A 93 -13.19 21.63 -16.05
N ARG A 94 -13.59 22.77 -15.46
CA ARG A 94 -13.27 23.13 -14.06
C ARG A 94 -14.41 22.73 -13.11
N LEU A 95 -15.64 23.10 -13.45
CA LEU A 95 -16.85 22.90 -12.64
C LEU A 95 -17.40 21.49 -12.79
N GLY A 96 -17.11 20.82 -13.89
CA GLY A 96 -17.42 19.42 -14.19
C GLY A 96 -16.28 18.48 -13.84
N GLN A 97 -15.37 18.85 -12.93
CA GLN A 97 -14.29 17.98 -12.44
C GLN A 97 -14.79 16.56 -12.12
N HIS A 98 -13.98 15.55 -12.40
CA HIS A 98 -14.29 14.14 -12.15
C HIS A 98 -13.38 13.59 -11.06
N TRP A 99 -13.89 12.80 -10.14
CA TRP A 99 -13.07 12.12 -9.14
C TRP A 99 -12.54 10.80 -9.68
N ALA A 100 -11.23 10.71 -9.86
CA ALA A 100 -10.58 9.43 -10.09
C ALA A 100 -10.49 8.68 -8.76
N VAL A 101 -11.16 7.53 -8.68
CA VAL A 101 -11.33 6.76 -7.44
C VAL A 101 -10.54 5.45 -7.53
N LYS A 102 -9.75 5.16 -6.48
CA LYS A 102 -9.18 3.83 -6.25
C LYS A 102 -10.03 3.13 -5.18
N PRO A 103 -10.89 2.16 -5.53
CA PRO A 103 -11.74 1.51 -4.54
C PRO A 103 -10.91 0.65 -3.56
N PRO A 104 -11.34 0.47 -2.30
CA PRO A 104 -10.68 -0.48 -1.41
C PRO A 104 -10.95 -1.93 -1.85
N VAL A 105 -9.97 -2.82 -1.65
CA VAL A 105 -10.11 -4.24 -2.00
C VAL A 105 -10.96 -4.95 -0.95
N SER A 106 -12.28 -4.95 -1.16
CA SER A 106 -13.30 -5.64 -0.35
C SER A 106 -12.95 -5.68 1.16
N VAL A 107 -12.95 -6.86 1.77
CA VAL A 107 -12.51 -7.10 3.15
C VAL A 107 -10.99 -7.03 3.33
N MET A 108 -10.21 -7.28 2.27
CA MET A 108 -8.74 -7.34 2.31
C MET A 108 -8.11 -5.99 2.65
N GLY A 109 -8.76 -4.86 2.35
CA GLY A 109 -8.30 -3.54 2.79
C GLY A 109 -8.22 -3.39 4.32
N THR A 110 -8.87 -4.28 5.08
CA THR A 110 -8.77 -4.33 6.56
C THR A 110 -7.43 -4.93 7.04
N LEU A 111 -6.76 -5.73 6.19
CA LEU A 111 -5.51 -6.42 6.54
C LEU A 111 -4.35 -5.44 6.74
N ALA A 112 -4.22 -4.45 5.85
CA ALA A 112 -3.12 -3.49 5.88
C ALA A 112 -3.54 -2.14 5.30
N ALA A 113 -3.28 -1.05 6.03
CA ALA A 113 -3.43 0.30 5.47
C ALA A 113 -2.36 0.59 4.41
N GLY A 114 -1.12 0.14 4.63
CA GLY A 114 -0.01 0.24 3.69
C GLY A 114 0.14 1.64 3.11
N ARG A 115 0.21 1.74 1.77
CA ARG A 115 0.29 3.03 1.08
C ARG A 115 -1.00 3.85 1.14
N ASN A 116 -2.15 3.25 1.41
CA ASN A 116 -3.41 4.00 1.47
C ASN A 116 -3.48 4.92 2.69
N ASP A 117 -2.61 4.74 3.69
CA ASP A 117 -2.50 5.66 4.83
C ASP A 117 -1.89 7.01 4.39
N LEU A 118 -0.97 7.00 3.43
CA LEU A 118 -0.24 8.20 2.98
C LEU A 118 -0.88 8.90 1.77
N TYR A 119 -1.67 8.17 0.99
CA TYR A 119 -2.20 8.62 -0.29
C TYR A 119 -3.73 8.70 -0.26
N PRO A 120 -4.33 9.80 -0.76
CA PRO A 120 -5.76 9.95 -0.75
C PRO A 120 -6.43 8.89 -1.64
N PRO A 121 -7.61 8.39 -1.26
CA PRO A 121 -8.31 7.33 -2.01
C PRO A 121 -8.93 7.81 -3.32
N CYS A 122 -9.10 9.12 -3.48
CA CYS A 122 -9.61 9.73 -4.70
C CYS A 122 -8.88 11.04 -5.03
N LEU A 123 -8.65 11.28 -6.32
CA LEU A 123 -7.99 12.46 -6.84
C LEU A 123 -8.92 13.22 -7.79
N PRO A 124 -9.11 14.54 -7.62
CA PRO A 124 -9.92 15.32 -8.54
C PRO A 124 -9.14 15.61 -9.82
N VAL A 125 -9.78 15.37 -10.96
CA VAL A 125 -9.26 15.66 -12.29
C VAL A 125 -10.10 16.76 -12.90
N SER A 126 -9.44 17.85 -13.29
CA SER A 126 -10.06 19.04 -13.87
C SER A 126 -9.09 19.74 -14.82
N ASN A 127 -9.54 20.79 -15.52
CA ASN A 127 -8.70 21.65 -16.35
C ASN A 127 -7.78 22.59 -15.56
N ARG A 128 -7.59 22.38 -14.25
CA ARG A 128 -6.58 23.11 -13.46
C ARG A 128 -5.21 22.46 -13.66
N GLY A 129 -4.16 23.25 -13.51
CA GLY A 129 -2.80 22.76 -13.69
C GLY A 129 -2.41 21.72 -12.64
N VAL A 130 -1.30 21.02 -12.90
CA VAL A 130 -0.79 19.92 -12.07
C VAL A 130 -0.51 20.37 -10.63
N GLU A 131 -0.29 21.67 -10.40
CA GLU A 131 -0.09 22.28 -9.08
C GLU A 131 -1.22 22.02 -8.08
N THR A 132 -2.47 21.85 -8.54
CA THR A 132 -3.59 21.60 -7.63
C THR A 132 -3.60 20.19 -7.07
N LEU A 133 -2.89 19.24 -7.69
CA LEU A 133 -2.76 17.88 -7.15
C LEU A 133 -1.90 17.82 -5.88
N PHE A 134 -0.89 18.67 -5.79
CA PHE A 134 0.06 18.64 -4.67
C PHE A 134 -0.52 19.23 -3.37
N GLY A 135 -1.57 20.05 -3.48
CA GLY A 135 -2.23 20.70 -2.34
C GLY A 135 -3.34 19.90 -1.65
N ILE A 136 -3.66 18.69 -2.13
CA ILE A 136 -4.84 17.91 -1.66
C ILE A 136 -4.50 16.93 -0.53
N GLY A 137 -3.22 16.79 -0.17
CA GLY A 137 -2.85 16.02 1.02
C GLY A 137 -3.27 16.80 2.27
N GLU A 138 -4.25 16.27 3.01
CA GLU A 138 -4.45 16.65 4.41
C GLU A 138 -3.10 16.58 5.12
N ILE A 139 -2.80 17.60 5.92
CA ILE A 139 -1.68 17.54 6.86
C ILE A 139 -2.12 16.53 7.93
N GLU A 140 -1.87 15.25 7.69
CA GLU A 140 -2.06 14.24 8.72
C GLU A 140 -1.16 14.55 9.90
N ASN A 141 -1.66 14.28 11.11
CA ASN A 141 -0.92 14.54 12.32
C ASN A 141 0.39 13.71 12.28
N PRO A 142 1.57 14.37 12.31
CA PRO A 142 2.87 13.71 12.21
C PRO A 142 3.07 12.58 13.23
N GLN A 143 2.37 12.66 14.37
CA GLN A 143 2.43 11.65 15.42
C GLN A 143 1.84 10.29 15.00
N PHE A 144 0.81 10.26 14.15
CA PHE A 144 0.24 8.99 13.63
C PHE A 144 1.13 8.35 12.56
N LEU A 145 1.79 9.17 11.74
CA LEU A 145 2.74 8.73 10.72
C LEU A 145 4.02 8.14 11.32
N LEU A 146 4.43 8.60 12.51
CA LEU A 146 5.64 8.15 13.19
C LEU A 146 5.46 6.83 13.96
N THR A 147 4.25 6.52 14.46
CA THR A 147 4.00 5.27 15.20
C THR A 147 3.58 4.10 14.31
N GLY A 148 3.20 4.37 13.06
CA GLY A 148 2.54 3.39 12.20
C GLY A 148 1.13 3.05 12.71
N ARG A 149 0.28 2.57 11.80
CA ARG A 149 -1.10 2.20 12.14
C ARG A 149 -1.13 0.82 12.80
N PHE A 150 -1.91 0.67 13.87
CA PHE A 150 -2.14 -0.63 14.49
C PHE A 150 -3.15 -1.43 13.66
N ASP A 151 -2.66 -2.20 12.68
CA ASP A 151 -3.44 -3.05 11.77
C ASP A 151 -2.99 -4.53 11.86
N PRO A 152 -3.70 -5.48 11.22
CA PRO A 152 -3.37 -6.90 11.33
C PRO A 152 -1.97 -7.25 10.81
N VAL A 153 -1.47 -6.55 9.78
CA VAL A 153 -0.08 -6.69 9.32
C VAL A 153 0.90 -6.30 10.42
N PHE A 154 0.68 -5.18 11.12
CA PHE A 154 1.53 -4.79 12.25
C PHE A 154 1.62 -5.91 13.31
N VAL A 155 0.48 -6.51 13.68
CA VAL A 155 0.44 -7.60 14.66
C VAL A 155 1.20 -8.83 14.16
N LEU A 156 1.01 -9.23 12.90
CA LEU A 156 1.68 -10.40 12.32
C LEU A 156 3.17 -10.18 12.05
N VAL A 157 3.58 -8.96 11.72
CA VAL A 157 4.97 -8.63 11.38
C VAL A 157 5.82 -8.43 12.64
N PHE A 158 5.30 -7.72 13.64
CA PHE A 158 6.08 -7.33 14.82
C PHE A 158 5.77 -8.17 16.06
N LEU A 159 4.49 -8.41 16.38
CA LEU A 159 4.12 -9.08 17.63
C LEU A 159 4.22 -10.60 17.51
N PHE A 160 3.71 -11.18 16.43
CA PHE A 160 3.71 -12.63 16.22
C PHE A 160 5.11 -13.27 16.34
N PRO A 161 6.19 -12.71 15.76
CA PRO A 161 7.54 -13.20 16.01
C PRO A 161 7.93 -13.20 17.48
N LEU A 162 7.63 -12.14 18.24
CA LEU A 162 7.99 -12.05 19.65
C LEU A 162 7.35 -13.17 20.48
N PHE A 163 6.10 -13.52 20.21
CA PHE A 163 5.46 -14.68 20.84
C PHE A 163 6.15 -15.99 20.47
N LEU A 164 6.55 -16.18 19.21
CA LEU A 164 7.30 -17.37 18.78
C LEU A 164 8.67 -17.46 19.45
N LEU A 165 9.36 -16.33 19.60
CA LEU A 165 10.63 -16.26 20.33
C LEU A 165 10.44 -16.60 21.81
N ALA A 166 9.42 -16.04 22.45
CA ALA A 166 9.08 -16.32 23.85
C ALA A 166 8.71 -17.79 24.09
N LEU A 167 8.10 -18.47 23.11
CA LEU A 167 7.79 -19.90 23.19
C LEU A 167 8.97 -20.80 22.79
N GLY A 168 9.96 -20.26 22.06
CA GLY A 168 11.05 -21.02 21.42
C GLY A 168 12.45 -20.76 21.97
N TYR A 169 12.65 -19.81 22.88
CA TYR A 169 14.01 -19.44 23.32
C TYR A 169 14.74 -20.56 24.08
N ASN A 170 14.00 -21.43 24.78
CA ASN A 170 14.55 -22.45 25.67
C ASN A 170 14.31 -23.89 25.19
N LEU A 171 14.16 -24.10 23.88
CA LEU A 171 13.89 -25.42 23.27
C LEU A 171 14.82 -26.53 23.76
N LEU A 172 16.09 -26.21 24.04
CA LEU A 172 17.09 -27.16 24.52
C LEU A 172 17.78 -26.70 25.82
N SER A 173 17.85 -25.40 26.06
CA SER A 173 18.51 -24.86 27.25
C SER A 173 17.77 -25.22 28.54
N GLU A 174 16.43 -25.36 28.50
CA GLU A 174 15.63 -25.72 29.67
C GLU A 174 16.01 -27.10 30.23
N GLU A 175 16.06 -28.14 29.39
CA GLU A 175 16.46 -29.47 29.87
C GLU A 175 17.93 -29.53 30.29
N ARG A 176 18.77 -28.70 29.68
CA ARG A 176 20.18 -28.63 30.06
C ARG A 176 20.34 -28.00 31.44
N GLU A 177 19.65 -26.90 31.69
CA GLU A 177 19.69 -26.17 32.97
C GLU A 177 19.07 -27.00 34.10
N ASN A 178 18.03 -27.77 33.79
CA ASN A 178 17.41 -28.70 34.74
C ASN A 178 18.17 -30.04 34.89
N GLY A 179 19.30 -30.23 34.19
CA GLY A 179 20.10 -31.46 34.24
C GLY A 179 19.43 -32.69 33.59
N THR A 180 18.25 -32.54 32.99
CA THR A 180 17.49 -33.63 32.35
C THR A 180 17.93 -33.92 30.92
N LEU A 181 18.81 -33.10 30.34
CA LEU A 181 19.38 -33.33 29.01
C LEU A 181 20.16 -34.64 28.92
N ALA A 182 20.85 -35.04 29.98
CA ALA A 182 21.57 -36.32 30.03
C ALA A 182 20.61 -37.52 29.91
N LEU A 183 19.43 -37.42 30.52
CA LEU A 183 18.37 -38.44 30.42
C LEU A 183 17.81 -38.53 29.00
N LEU A 184 17.67 -37.40 28.30
CA LEU A 184 17.25 -37.38 26.90
C LEU A 184 18.30 -38.01 25.98
N ARG A 185 19.59 -37.78 26.23
CA ARG A 185 20.69 -38.37 25.45
C ARG A 185 20.87 -39.88 25.68
N ALA A 186 20.42 -40.40 26.82
CA ALA A 186 20.40 -41.84 27.08
C ALA A 186 19.33 -42.58 26.26
N GLN A 187 18.37 -41.86 25.67
CA GLN A 187 17.38 -42.43 24.75
C GLN A 187 18.00 -42.61 23.36
N SER A 188 17.45 -43.55 22.57
CA SER A 188 17.90 -43.83 21.19
C SER A 188 17.52 -42.75 20.16
N VAL A 189 17.11 -41.55 20.60
CA VAL A 189 16.63 -40.48 19.72
C VAL A 189 17.71 -39.40 19.60
N PRO A 190 18.16 -39.06 18.38
CA PRO A 190 19.20 -38.07 18.19
C PRO A 190 18.70 -36.65 18.54
N LEU A 191 19.61 -35.80 19.04
CA LEU A 191 19.26 -34.47 19.51
C LEU A 191 18.64 -33.55 18.44
N PRO A 192 19.08 -33.58 17.16
CA PRO A 192 18.37 -32.89 16.07
C PRO A 192 16.90 -33.29 15.95
N ALA A 193 16.56 -34.58 16.14
CA ALA A 193 15.19 -35.05 16.06
C ALA A 193 14.34 -34.55 17.24
N VAL A 194 14.93 -34.48 18.44
CA VAL A 194 14.30 -33.87 19.62
C VAL A 194 14.00 -32.39 19.37
N LEU A 195 15.00 -31.63 18.91
CA LEU A 195 14.84 -30.20 18.60
C LEU A 195 13.79 -29.98 17.51
N GLY A 196 13.83 -30.77 16.44
CA GLY A 196 12.86 -30.74 15.35
C GLY A 196 11.43 -31.01 15.84
N ALA A 197 11.23 -32.04 16.65
CA ALA A 197 9.91 -32.36 17.19
C ALA A 197 9.35 -31.23 18.08
N LYS A 198 10.18 -30.63 18.93
CA LYS A 198 9.78 -29.49 19.78
C LYS A 198 9.42 -28.24 18.98
N THR A 199 10.20 -27.97 17.94
CA THR A 199 10.00 -26.83 17.05
C THR A 199 8.70 -27.02 16.25
N THR A 200 8.49 -28.22 15.68
CA THR A 200 7.27 -28.59 14.96
C THR A 200 6.04 -28.57 15.86
N ALA A 201 6.14 -29.00 17.13
CA ALA A 201 5.04 -28.91 18.08
C ALA A 201 4.57 -27.45 18.29
N ARG A 202 5.50 -26.50 18.48
CA ARG A 202 5.18 -25.08 18.61
C ARG A 202 4.62 -24.48 17.32
N TRP A 203 5.11 -24.93 16.17
CA TRP A 203 4.57 -24.51 14.89
C TRP A 203 3.12 -24.98 14.71
N LEU A 204 2.83 -26.26 14.97
CA LEU A 204 1.49 -26.84 14.87
C LEU A 204 0.51 -26.30 15.92
N LEU A 205 0.97 -26.07 17.15
CA LEU A 205 0.11 -25.69 18.26
C LEU A 205 -0.05 -24.18 18.43
N PHE A 206 0.83 -23.34 17.86
CA PHE A 206 0.74 -21.89 17.99
C PHE A 206 0.78 -21.18 16.65
N ALA A 207 1.85 -21.36 15.87
CA ALA A 207 2.05 -20.60 14.64
C ALA A 207 0.95 -20.84 13.59
N LEU A 208 0.62 -22.11 13.34
CA LEU A 208 -0.40 -22.51 12.36
C LEU A 208 -1.81 -22.08 12.80
N PRO A 209 -2.26 -22.28 14.05
CA PRO A 209 -3.53 -21.74 14.52
C PRO A 209 -3.64 -20.22 14.39
N VAL A 210 -2.59 -19.46 14.72
CA VAL A 210 -2.59 -17.99 14.51
C VAL A 210 -2.70 -17.65 13.02
N ALA A 211 -1.96 -18.37 12.16
CA ALA A 211 -1.99 -18.19 10.71
C ALA A 211 -3.37 -18.46 10.10
N VAL A 212 -4.16 -19.38 10.67
CA VAL A 212 -5.55 -19.65 10.25
C VAL A 212 -6.52 -18.65 10.88
N PHE A 213 -6.32 -18.31 12.16
CA PHE A 213 -7.23 -17.48 12.92
C PHE A 213 -7.26 -16.02 12.42
N ALA A 214 -6.11 -15.44 12.10
CA ALA A 214 -6.04 -14.07 11.59
C ALA A 214 -6.89 -13.83 10.31
N PRO A 215 -6.76 -14.61 9.22
CA PRO A 215 -7.62 -14.46 8.04
C PRO A 215 -9.08 -14.86 8.31
N THR A 216 -9.34 -15.76 9.27
CA THR A 216 -10.71 -16.08 9.69
C THR A 216 -11.40 -14.88 10.34
N LEU A 217 -10.69 -14.14 11.20
CA LEU A 217 -11.21 -12.91 11.79
C LEU A 217 -11.50 -11.85 10.72
N LEU A 218 -10.63 -11.72 9.71
CA LEU A 218 -10.87 -10.84 8.56
C LEU A 218 -12.14 -11.25 7.81
N LEU A 219 -12.28 -12.54 7.48
CA LEU A 219 -13.47 -13.06 6.79
C LEU A 219 -14.75 -12.74 7.57
N LEU A 220 -14.77 -13.01 8.88
CA LEU A 220 -15.90 -12.68 9.75
C LEU A 220 -16.19 -11.18 9.75
N ALA A 221 -15.15 -10.34 9.86
CA ALA A 221 -15.29 -8.89 9.80
C ALA A 221 -15.90 -8.40 8.48
N GLY A 222 -15.53 -9.01 7.35
CA GLY A 222 -16.12 -8.72 6.03
C GLY A 222 -17.57 -9.14 5.93
N LEU A 223 -17.91 -10.36 6.38
CA LEU A 223 -19.27 -10.88 6.39
C LEU A 223 -20.20 -9.99 7.23
N PHE A 224 -19.81 -9.65 8.46
CA PHE A 224 -20.56 -8.71 9.30
C PHE A 224 -20.50 -7.26 8.80
N GLY A 225 -19.59 -6.95 7.87
CA GLY A 225 -19.46 -5.65 7.23
C GLY A 225 -20.35 -5.47 6.00
N GLY A 226 -20.99 -6.54 5.52
CA GLY A 226 -21.74 -6.53 4.25
C GLY A 226 -20.85 -6.57 3.01
N ASP A 227 -19.57 -6.96 3.16
CA ASP A 227 -18.65 -7.06 2.04
C ASP A 227 -18.97 -8.28 1.17
N ARG A 228 -18.88 -8.10 -0.16
CA ARG A 228 -19.02 -9.20 -1.11
C ARG A 228 -17.76 -10.06 -1.07
N ILE A 229 -17.91 -11.30 -0.64
CA ILE A 229 -16.83 -12.30 -0.65
C ILE A 229 -16.80 -12.97 -2.03
N THR A 230 -15.69 -12.83 -2.73
CA THR A 230 -15.45 -13.40 -4.07
C THR A 230 -14.45 -14.55 -3.99
N GLY A 231 -14.33 -15.35 -5.06
CA GLY A 231 -13.31 -16.41 -5.14
C GLY A 231 -11.89 -15.86 -4.92
N ASP A 232 -11.59 -14.70 -5.51
CA ASP A 232 -10.29 -14.03 -5.36
C ASP A 232 -10.02 -13.62 -3.91
N THR A 233 -11.05 -13.18 -3.19
CA THR A 233 -10.93 -12.88 -1.75
C THR A 233 -10.54 -14.14 -0.96
N ILE A 234 -11.15 -15.28 -1.26
CA ILE A 234 -10.82 -16.55 -0.59
C ILE A 234 -9.38 -16.97 -0.91
N VAL A 235 -8.95 -16.87 -2.18
CA VAL A 235 -7.57 -17.18 -2.56
C VAL A 235 -6.57 -16.29 -1.82
N ARG A 236 -6.83 -14.98 -1.74
CA ARG A 236 -5.99 -14.05 -0.98
C ARG A 236 -5.92 -14.41 0.52
N LEU A 237 -7.03 -14.80 1.16
CA LEU A 237 -7.04 -15.27 2.55
C LEU A 237 -6.24 -16.57 2.75
N VAL A 238 -6.30 -17.50 1.79
CA VAL A 238 -5.46 -18.71 1.79
C VAL A 238 -3.98 -18.34 1.67
N LEU A 239 -3.64 -17.41 0.80
CA LEU A 239 -2.26 -16.92 0.68
C LEU A 239 -1.76 -16.25 1.96
N VAL A 240 -2.58 -15.43 2.62
CA VAL A 240 -2.25 -14.87 3.94
C VAL A 240 -1.96 -15.98 4.95
N THR A 241 -2.78 -17.04 4.97
CA THR A 241 -2.56 -18.21 5.82
C THR A 241 -1.20 -18.86 5.55
N VAL A 242 -0.92 -19.18 4.28
CA VAL A 242 0.32 -19.86 3.87
C VAL A 242 1.54 -19.01 4.20
N LEU A 243 1.52 -17.72 3.84
CA LEU A 243 2.62 -16.79 4.12
C LEU A 243 2.88 -16.64 5.62
N THR A 244 1.83 -16.51 6.42
CA THR A 244 1.95 -16.37 7.88
C THR A 244 2.50 -17.66 8.50
N ALA A 245 2.09 -18.83 8.01
CA ALA A 245 2.59 -20.11 8.47
C ALA A 245 4.08 -20.31 8.10
N CYS A 246 4.50 -19.92 6.90
CA CYS A 246 5.90 -19.92 6.47
C CYS A 246 6.75 -18.94 7.29
N TYR A 247 6.24 -17.74 7.55
CA TYR A 247 6.91 -16.74 8.39
C TYR A 247 7.08 -17.25 9.83
N GLY A 248 6.05 -17.91 10.38
CA GLY A 248 6.14 -18.55 11.70
C GLY A 248 7.16 -19.70 11.73
N ALA A 249 7.26 -20.48 10.65
CA ALA A 249 8.28 -21.53 10.53
C ALA A 249 9.70 -20.95 10.52
N PHE A 250 9.91 -19.82 9.83
CA PHE A 250 11.20 -19.11 9.80
C PHE A 250 11.66 -18.73 11.22
N TRP A 251 10.81 -18.06 12.01
CA TRP A 251 11.18 -17.64 13.36
C TRP A 251 11.45 -18.82 14.30
N LEU A 252 10.68 -19.90 14.17
CA LEU A 252 10.92 -21.11 14.97
C LEU A 252 12.20 -21.84 14.53
N ALA A 253 12.54 -21.84 13.24
CA ALA A 253 13.84 -22.35 12.76
C ALA A 253 15.00 -21.49 13.28
N LEU A 254 14.82 -20.17 13.41
CA LEU A 254 15.79 -19.27 14.04
C LEU A 254 15.96 -19.62 15.53
N CYS A 255 14.86 -19.84 16.27
CA CYS A 255 14.91 -20.32 17.66
C CYS A 255 15.70 -21.63 17.77
N ALA A 256 15.46 -22.58 16.87
CA ALA A 256 16.18 -23.84 16.81
C ALA A 256 17.68 -23.65 16.54
N GLY A 257 18.04 -22.77 15.60
CA GLY A 257 19.43 -22.41 15.29
C GLY A 257 20.18 -21.82 16.48
N VAL A 258 19.57 -20.88 17.21
CA VAL A 258 20.18 -20.29 18.41
C VAL A 258 20.31 -21.34 19.53
N ASN A 259 19.30 -22.18 19.75
CA ASN A 259 19.36 -23.25 20.75
C ASN A 259 20.43 -24.30 20.43
N ALA A 260 20.71 -24.57 19.15
CA ALA A 260 21.76 -25.49 18.72
C ALA A 260 23.17 -25.04 19.12
N LEU A 261 23.37 -23.75 19.44
CA LEU A 261 24.65 -23.24 19.96
C LEU A 261 24.93 -23.71 21.40
N ARG A 262 23.94 -24.32 22.08
CA ARG A 262 24.01 -24.80 23.47
C ARG A 262 24.49 -23.68 24.40
N LYS A 263 23.81 -22.53 24.36
CA LYS A 263 23.95 -21.44 25.35
C LYS A 263 22.80 -21.50 26.35
N ASP A 264 22.91 -20.72 27.43
CA ASP A 264 21.86 -20.67 28.45
C ASP A 264 20.63 -19.91 27.95
N SER A 265 19.52 -20.11 28.63
CA SER A 265 18.21 -19.55 28.32
C SER A 265 18.28 -18.02 28.23
N ALA A 266 19.01 -17.37 29.15
CA ALA A 266 19.22 -15.93 29.15
C ALA A 266 19.95 -15.43 27.88
N THR A 267 21.05 -16.07 27.50
CA THR A 267 21.78 -15.73 26.27
C THR A 267 20.94 -16.01 25.02
N ASN A 268 20.15 -17.09 25.00
CA ASN A 268 19.29 -17.41 23.87
C ASN A 268 18.23 -16.33 23.64
N VAL A 269 17.53 -15.89 24.71
CA VAL A 269 16.56 -14.78 24.60
C VAL A 269 17.24 -13.51 24.10
N ALA A 270 18.35 -13.11 24.73
CA ALA A 270 19.07 -11.90 24.35
C ALA A 270 19.51 -11.92 22.87
N THR A 271 20.01 -13.07 22.41
CA THR A 271 20.42 -13.26 21.01
C THR A 271 19.23 -13.19 20.06
N LEU A 272 18.13 -13.88 20.38
CA LEU A 272 16.92 -13.90 19.55
C LEU A 272 16.27 -12.52 19.44
N VAL A 273 16.19 -11.79 20.55
CA VAL A 273 15.69 -10.40 20.57
C VAL A 273 16.64 -9.48 19.79
N GLY A 274 17.95 -9.65 19.91
CA GLY A 274 18.93 -8.89 19.12
C GLY A 274 18.78 -9.13 17.61
N ILE A 275 18.63 -10.39 17.18
CA ILE A 275 18.38 -10.73 15.78
C ILE A 275 17.01 -10.19 15.32
N TRP A 276 15.99 -10.27 16.18
CA TRP A 276 14.69 -9.70 15.90
C TRP A 276 14.78 -8.20 15.65
N LEU A 277 15.43 -7.43 16.54
CA LEU A 277 15.67 -6.00 16.36
C LEU A 277 16.44 -5.70 15.07
N LEU A 278 17.45 -6.52 14.77
CA LEU A 278 18.24 -6.37 13.55
C LEU A 278 17.38 -6.56 12.29
N LEU A 279 16.58 -7.62 12.23
CA LEU A 279 15.76 -7.94 11.06
C LEU A 279 14.53 -7.04 10.90
N THR A 280 13.95 -6.55 12.00
CA THR A 280 12.70 -5.76 11.98
C THR A 280 12.92 -4.26 11.94
N LEU A 281 14.03 -3.74 12.47
CA LEU A 281 14.28 -2.30 12.57
C LEU A 281 15.55 -1.89 11.81
N ILE A 282 16.68 -2.55 12.08
CA ILE A 282 17.97 -2.11 11.55
C ILE A 282 18.08 -2.36 10.05
N VAL A 283 17.79 -3.58 9.58
CA VAL A 283 17.90 -3.93 8.16
C VAL A 283 16.91 -3.12 7.30
N PRO A 284 15.62 -3.00 7.64
CA PRO A 284 14.70 -2.15 6.87
C PRO A 284 15.12 -0.67 6.85
N GLY A 285 15.53 -0.12 8.00
CA GLY A 285 16.02 1.25 8.09
C GLY A 285 17.28 1.47 7.24
N ALA A 286 18.25 0.57 7.31
CA ALA A 286 19.48 0.64 6.53
C ALA A 286 19.22 0.53 5.01
N LEU A 287 18.27 -0.31 4.58
CA LEU A 287 17.88 -0.39 3.17
C LEU A 287 17.20 0.89 2.69
N GLN A 288 16.29 1.46 3.50
CA GLN A 288 15.59 2.69 3.16
C GLN A 288 16.54 3.90 3.09
N GLU A 289 17.43 4.05 4.08
CA GLU A 289 18.47 5.09 4.08
C GLU A 289 19.47 4.89 2.94
N GLY A 290 19.91 3.65 2.70
CA GLY A 290 20.77 3.29 1.58
C GLY A 290 20.16 3.67 0.22
N ALA A 291 18.85 3.41 0.05
CA ALA A 291 18.11 3.84 -1.13
C ALA A 291 18.09 5.37 -1.25
N GLY A 292 17.89 6.09 -0.14
CA GLY A 292 17.91 7.56 -0.08
C GLY A 292 19.25 8.17 -0.50
N VAL A 293 20.36 7.57 -0.08
CA VAL A 293 21.72 8.01 -0.44
C VAL A 293 22.03 7.71 -1.91
N LEU A 294 21.68 6.53 -2.41
CA LEU A 294 21.96 6.13 -3.79
C LEU A 294 21.06 6.85 -4.82
N PHE A 295 19.82 7.16 -4.42
CA PHE A 295 18.81 7.75 -5.28
C PHE A 295 18.18 8.97 -4.57
N PRO A 296 18.89 10.11 -4.49
CA PRO A 296 18.40 11.27 -3.76
C PRO A 296 17.11 11.83 -4.38
N VAL A 297 16.04 11.85 -3.58
CA VAL A 297 14.73 12.41 -3.95
C VAL A 297 14.60 13.79 -3.29
N PRO A 298 14.34 14.88 -4.03
CA PRO A 298 14.11 16.18 -3.43
C PRO A 298 12.87 16.14 -2.53
N SER A 299 12.91 16.85 -1.40
CA SER A 299 11.78 16.84 -0.46
C SER A 299 10.49 17.31 -1.14
N ARG A 300 9.33 16.80 -0.68
CA ARG A 300 8.02 17.19 -1.20
C ARG A 300 7.82 18.71 -1.14
N ILE A 301 8.34 19.37 -0.11
CA ILE A 301 8.32 20.83 0.03
C ILE A 301 9.16 21.50 -1.06
N ALA A 302 10.37 21.01 -1.33
CA ALA A 302 11.21 21.54 -2.40
C ALA A 302 10.57 21.37 -3.78
N LEU A 303 9.89 20.23 -4.03
CA LEU A 303 9.13 20.00 -5.26
C LEU A 303 7.96 20.97 -5.39
N ILE A 304 7.19 21.17 -4.32
CA ILE A 304 6.07 22.13 -4.29
C ILE A 304 6.58 23.55 -4.53
N GLU A 305 7.68 23.94 -3.88
CA GLU A 305 8.27 25.26 -4.03
C GLU A 305 8.77 25.48 -5.46
N ALA A 306 9.52 24.53 -6.04
CA ALA A 306 9.99 24.60 -7.41
C ALA A 306 8.82 24.68 -8.40
N THR A 307 7.77 23.89 -8.19
CA THR A 307 6.55 23.90 -9.01
C THR A 307 5.82 25.24 -8.92
N ARG A 308 5.63 25.77 -7.71
CA ARG A 308 4.99 27.08 -7.50
C ARG A 308 5.80 28.21 -8.11
N LYS A 309 7.11 28.23 -7.91
CA LYS A 309 8.02 29.26 -8.45
C LYS A 309 8.00 29.27 -9.98
N ASN A 310 8.08 28.09 -10.60
CA ASN A 310 7.98 27.96 -12.05
C ASN A 310 6.59 28.38 -12.56
N SER A 311 5.52 27.95 -11.90
CA SER A 311 4.15 28.33 -12.25
C SER A 311 3.93 29.86 -12.20
N MET A 312 4.40 30.51 -11.13
CA MET A 312 4.31 31.96 -10.97
C MET A 312 5.10 32.71 -12.06
N LYS A 313 6.33 32.27 -12.36
CA LYS A 313 7.17 32.89 -13.41
C LYS A 313 6.52 32.76 -14.79
N THR A 314 6.00 31.58 -15.13
CA THR A 314 5.34 31.33 -16.42
C THR A 314 4.03 32.11 -16.56
N THR A 315 3.27 32.25 -15.47
CA THR A 315 2.03 33.04 -15.46
C THR A 315 2.28 34.51 -15.81
N GLN A 316 3.42 35.08 -15.39
CA GLN A 316 3.81 36.45 -15.75
C GLN A 316 4.07 36.63 -17.25
N GLN A 317 4.43 35.55 -17.98
CA GLN A 317 4.73 35.57 -19.42
C GLN A 317 3.52 35.23 -20.31
N GLY A 318 2.31 35.19 -19.75
CA GLY A 318 1.16 34.56 -20.40
C GLY A 318 0.76 35.10 -21.78
N ASN A 319 0.98 36.38 -22.10
CA ASN A 319 0.67 36.92 -23.43
C ASN A 319 1.66 36.40 -24.50
N ALA A 320 2.94 36.32 -24.18
CA ALA A 320 3.97 35.81 -25.09
C ALA A 320 3.80 34.30 -25.33
N LEU A 321 3.37 33.55 -24.30
CA LEU A 321 3.09 32.12 -24.40
C LEU A 321 1.87 31.83 -25.26
N LEU A 322 0.80 32.63 -25.14
CA LEU A 322 -0.37 32.50 -26.02
C LEU A 322 -0.01 32.74 -27.49
N ALA A 323 0.82 33.76 -27.77
CA ALA A 323 1.28 34.04 -29.13
C ALA A 323 2.07 32.87 -29.73
N ARG A 324 3.06 32.34 -29.00
CA ARG A 324 3.82 31.15 -29.43
C ARG A 324 2.95 29.92 -29.63
N TYR A 325 1.97 29.70 -28.75
CA TYR A 325 1.06 28.57 -28.88
C TYR A 325 0.24 28.63 -30.18
N TYR A 326 -0.16 29.82 -30.64
CA TYR A 326 -0.82 29.99 -31.93
C TYR A 326 0.14 29.86 -33.13
N GLU A 327 1.42 30.19 -32.98
CA GLU A 327 2.45 29.94 -33.99
C GLU A 327 2.68 28.43 -34.18
N ASP A 328 2.73 27.68 -33.08
CA ASP A 328 2.97 26.24 -33.09
C ASP A 328 1.74 25.43 -33.54
N HIS A 329 0.52 25.96 -33.39
CA HIS A 329 -0.75 25.28 -33.70
C HIS A 329 -1.62 26.13 -34.65
N PRO A 330 -1.21 26.26 -35.93
CA PRO A 330 -1.91 27.11 -36.91
C PRO A 330 -3.37 26.68 -37.13
N GLU A 331 -3.69 25.40 -36.98
CA GLU A 331 -5.07 24.87 -37.06
C GLU A 331 -6.00 25.44 -35.98
N LEU A 332 -5.47 25.79 -34.82
CA LEU A 332 -6.23 26.43 -33.73
C LEU A 332 -6.33 27.95 -33.94
N ALA A 333 -5.36 28.54 -34.64
CA ALA A 333 -5.40 29.94 -35.05
C ALA A 333 -6.44 30.15 -36.17
N GLU A 334 -6.50 29.26 -37.16
CA GLU A 334 -7.53 29.27 -38.23
C GLU A 334 -8.94 29.07 -37.67
N ALA A 335 -9.14 28.16 -36.72
CA ALA A 335 -10.42 28.02 -36.02
C ALA A 335 -10.83 29.30 -35.23
N ALA A 336 -9.85 30.11 -34.80
CA ALA A 336 -10.08 31.38 -34.12
C ALA A 336 -10.30 32.58 -35.08
N GLN A 337 -9.99 32.44 -36.39
CA GLN A 337 -9.99 33.52 -37.38
C GLN A 337 -11.38 34.08 -37.76
N SER A 338 -12.49 33.54 -37.25
CA SER A 338 -13.82 34.13 -37.51
C SER A 338 -14.00 35.52 -36.88
N LYS A 339 -13.25 35.89 -35.83
CA LYS A 339 -13.17 37.26 -35.30
C LYS A 339 -11.79 37.48 -34.67
N THR A 340 -11.08 38.51 -35.11
CA THR A 340 -9.84 39.11 -34.56
C THR A 340 -9.39 38.50 -33.23
N ILE A 341 -8.15 38.01 -33.16
CA ILE A 341 -7.49 37.48 -31.95
C ILE A 341 -7.68 38.50 -30.81
N ASP A 342 -8.72 38.29 -29.99
CA ASP A 342 -9.05 39.16 -28.86
C ASP A 342 -7.95 38.99 -27.82
N PRO A 343 -7.12 40.02 -27.55
CA PRO A 343 -6.08 39.97 -26.52
C PRO A 343 -6.64 39.72 -25.11
N LYS A 344 -7.97 39.77 -24.96
CA LYS A 344 -8.72 39.52 -23.73
C LYS A 344 -9.36 38.13 -23.65
N ASP A 345 -9.01 37.19 -24.54
CA ASP A 345 -9.47 35.80 -24.43
C ASP A 345 -8.79 35.10 -23.23
N PHE A 346 -9.36 35.36 -22.06
CA PHE A 346 -8.89 34.89 -20.77
C PHE A 346 -8.86 33.35 -20.72
N SER A 347 -9.78 32.67 -21.40
CA SER A 347 -9.86 31.20 -21.42
C SER A 347 -8.73 30.57 -22.23
N ALA A 348 -8.50 31.07 -23.45
CA ALA A 348 -7.41 30.61 -24.30
C ALA A 348 -6.04 30.92 -23.68
N ARG A 349 -5.86 32.13 -23.13
CA ARG A 349 -4.64 32.50 -22.38
C ARG A 349 -4.39 31.59 -21.19
N ARG A 350 -5.41 31.32 -20.37
CA ARG A 350 -5.27 30.46 -19.19
C ARG A 350 -4.92 29.03 -19.58
N ALA A 351 -5.51 28.52 -20.67
CA ALA A 351 -5.20 27.18 -21.19
C ALA A 351 -3.75 27.10 -21.70
N ALA A 352 -3.29 28.07 -22.48
CA ALA A 352 -1.90 28.14 -22.98
C ALA A 352 -0.88 28.27 -21.83
N VAL A 353 -1.16 29.10 -20.83
CA VAL A 353 -0.34 29.23 -19.62
C VAL A 353 -0.30 27.91 -18.85
N ALA A 354 -1.45 27.30 -18.59
CA ALA A 354 -1.53 26.02 -17.87
C ALA A 354 -0.72 24.92 -18.59
N LYS A 355 -0.80 24.85 -19.93
CA LYS A 355 -0.04 23.89 -20.73
C LYS A 355 1.46 24.15 -20.66
N SER A 356 1.87 25.41 -20.71
CA SER A 356 3.28 25.81 -20.59
C SER A 356 3.84 25.52 -19.19
N VAL A 357 3.04 25.75 -18.14
CA VAL A 357 3.41 25.41 -16.76
C VAL A 357 3.59 23.90 -16.63
N GLU A 358 2.66 23.11 -17.15
CA GLU A 358 2.76 21.66 -17.17
C GLU A 358 4.05 21.20 -17.87
N GLN A 359 4.37 21.70 -19.07
CA GLN A 359 5.61 21.36 -19.78
C GLN A 359 6.89 21.69 -19.01
N ILE A 360 6.90 22.79 -18.24
CA ILE A 360 8.08 23.20 -17.44
C ILE A 360 8.21 22.37 -16.17
N VAL A 361 7.09 21.99 -15.56
CA VAL A 361 7.04 21.26 -14.29
C VAL A 361 7.16 19.75 -14.49
N GLU A 362 6.67 19.22 -15.60
CA GLU A 362 6.64 17.79 -15.91
C GLU A 362 8.02 17.11 -15.76
N PRO A 363 9.15 17.65 -16.27
CA PRO A 363 10.46 17.04 -16.07
C PRO A 363 10.88 16.96 -14.59
N LEU A 364 10.44 17.91 -13.76
CA LEU A 364 10.73 17.90 -12.33
C LEU A 364 9.96 16.78 -11.63
N ILE A 365 8.68 16.61 -11.98
CA ILE A 365 7.81 15.53 -11.46
C ILE A 365 8.35 14.17 -11.94
N VAL A 366 8.60 14.01 -13.24
CA VAL A 366 9.12 12.76 -13.82
C VAL A 366 10.45 12.37 -13.18
N ARG A 367 11.36 13.33 -12.94
CA ARG A 367 12.62 13.07 -12.24
C ARG A 367 12.38 12.61 -10.81
N HIS A 368 11.50 13.28 -10.07
CA HIS A 368 11.14 12.92 -8.70
C HIS A 368 10.55 11.49 -8.64
N ASP A 369 9.58 11.18 -9.49
CA ASP A 369 8.90 9.88 -9.51
C ASP A 369 9.82 8.76 -9.98
N THR A 370 10.74 9.05 -10.90
CA THR A 370 11.78 8.10 -11.33
C THR A 370 12.73 7.76 -10.19
N GLN A 371 13.13 8.73 -9.37
CA GLN A 371 14.00 8.48 -8.22
C GLN A 371 13.26 7.70 -7.13
N LEU A 372 11.99 8.03 -6.83
CA LEU A 372 11.18 7.26 -5.89
C LEU A 372 11.02 5.81 -6.34
N ARG A 373 10.78 5.57 -7.63
CA ARG A 373 10.69 4.22 -8.20
C ARG A 373 12.00 3.45 -8.07
N ARG A 374 13.15 4.09 -8.33
CA ARG A 374 14.46 3.46 -8.13
C ARG A 374 14.72 3.09 -6.67
N GLN A 375 14.30 3.94 -5.72
CA GLN A 375 14.36 3.60 -4.30
C GLN A 375 13.51 2.35 -3.99
N GLN A 376 12.28 2.30 -4.51
CA GLN A 376 11.39 1.16 -4.34
C GLN A 376 11.96 -0.12 -4.96
N GLU A 377 12.43 -0.06 -6.21
CA GLU A 377 13.06 -1.19 -6.91
C GLU A 377 14.29 -1.70 -6.16
N PHE A 378 15.10 -0.80 -5.59
CA PHE A 378 16.24 -1.17 -4.76
C PHE A 378 15.78 -1.93 -3.50
N THR A 379 14.84 -1.39 -2.74
CA THR A 379 14.32 -2.04 -1.53
C THR A 379 13.66 -3.38 -1.86
N THR A 380 12.89 -3.48 -2.95
CA THR A 380 12.28 -4.73 -3.40
C THR A 380 13.33 -5.77 -3.80
N ARG A 381 14.37 -5.37 -4.54
CA ARG A 381 15.45 -6.26 -4.97
C ARG A 381 16.25 -6.83 -3.79
N PHE A 382 16.44 -6.04 -2.74
CA PHE A 382 17.18 -6.44 -1.53
C PHE A 382 16.26 -6.88 -0.38
N SER A 383 14.95 -6.98 -0.62
CA SER A 383 13.97 -7.37 0.41
C SER A 383 14.28 -8.75 0.99
N TRP A 384 14.83 -9.68 0.21
CA TRP A 384 15.19 -11.04 0.66
C TRP A 384 16.20 -11.08 1.82
N LEU A 385 16.93 -9.99 2.09
CA LEU A 385 17.80 -9.88 3.26
C LEU A 385 17.01 -9.84 4.58
N SER A 386 15.74 -9.44 4.54
CA SER A 386 14.86 -9.44 5.69
C SER A 386 13.54 -10.17 5.37
N PRO A 387 13.28 -11.33 6.00
CA PRO A 387 12.00 -12.01 5.85
C PRO A 387 10.84 -11.17 6.41
N VAL A 388 11.14 -10.14 7.21
CA VAL A 388 10.17 -9.17 7.73
C VAL A 388 9.65 -8.27 6.60
N ILE A 389 10.57 -7.71 5.79
CA ILE A 389 10.21 -6.83 4.67
C ILE A 389 9.39 -7.60 3.65
N THR A 390 9.87 -8.78 3.23
CA THR A 390 9.18 -9.56 2.22
C THR A 390 7.80 -9.98 2.69
N PHE A 391 7.66 -10.45 3.94
CA PHE A 391 6.36 -10.82 4.51
C PHE A 391 5.40 -9.62 4.59
N ALA A 392 5.86 -8.47 5.09
CA ALA A 392 5.05 -7.26 5.17
C ALA A 392 4.57 -6.80 3.79
N SER A 393 5.48 -6.69 2.81
CA SER A 393 5.13 -6.28 1.44
C SER A 393 4.17 -7.25 0.76
N ALA A 394 4.30 -8.56 0.97
CA ALA A 394 3.37 -9.54 0.43
C ALA A 394 1.96 -9.39 1.01
N LEU A 395 1.84 -9.13 2.33
CA LEU A 395 0.53 -8.88 2.94
C LEU A 395 -0.10 -7.56 2.49
N GLU A 396 0.70 -6.51 2.29
CA GLU A 396 0.23 -5.23 1.72
C GLU A 396 -0.26 -5.38 0.27
N GLU A 397 0.44 -6.17 -0.56
CA GLU A 397 -0.02 -6.51 -1.91
C GLU A 397 -1.35 -7.26 -1.88
N LEU A 398 -1.49 -8.25 -1.00
CA LEU A 398 -2.75 -8.99 -0.84
C LEU A 398 -3.88 -8.12 -0.28
N ALA A 399 -3.57 -7.14 0.56
CA ALA A 399 -4.50 -6.14 1.09
C ALA A 399 -4.97 -5.12 0.04
N GLY A 400 -4.23 -4.98 -1.07
CA GLY A 400 -4.48 -3.96 -2.08
C GLY A 400 -3.97 -2.57 -1.69
N SER A 401 -3.02 -2.51 -0.75
CA SER A 401 -2.34 -1.29 -0.30
C SER A 401 -0.85 -1.28 -0.62
N GLY A 402 -0.37 -2.25 -1.41
CA GLY A 402 1.00 -2.31 -1.91
C GLY A 402 1.37 -1.21 -2.92
N ALA A 403 2.67 -1.02 -3.12
CA ALA A 403 3.23 0.05 -3.96
C ALA A 403 2.82 -0.07 -5.45
N GLU A 404 2.81 -1.27 -6.01
CA GLU A 404 2.47 -1.51 -7.42
C GLU A 404 1.05 -1.03 -7.79
N ARG A 405 0.07 -1.32 -6.93
CA ARG A 405 -1.32 -0.89 -7.14
C ARG A 405 -1.44 0.64 -7.05
N GLN A 406 -0.69 1.28 -6.17
CA GLN A 406 -0.64 2.74 -6.06
C GLN A 406 -0.03 3.37 -7.31
N GLN A 407 1.11 2.88 -7.77
CA GLN A 407 1.78 3.38 -8.98
C GLN A 407 0.89 3.21 -10.23
N ARG A 408 0.18 2.08 -10.33
CA ARG A 408 -0.78 1.83 -11.40
C ARG A 408 -1.92 2.84 -11.39
N PHE A 409 -2.47 3.14 -10.21
CA PHE A 409 -3.49 4.17 -10.06
C PHE A 409 -3.00 5.54 -10.51
N GLU A 410 -1.82 5.98 -10.05
CA GLU A 410 -1.23 7.26 -10.45
C GLU A 410 -1.00 7.36 -11.97
N THR A 411 -0.51 6.26 -12.57
CA THR A 411 -0.30 6.18 -14.02
C THR A 411 -1.61 6.28 -14.80
N GLN A 412 -2.67 5.60 -14.35
CA GLN A 412 -4.00 5.69 -14.97
C GLN A 412 -4.63 7.08 -14.81
N VAL A 413 -4.45 7.72 -13.64
CA VAL A 413 -4.92 9.09 -13.39
C VAL A 413 -4.23 10.08 -14.31
N LYS A 414 -2.92 9.91 -14.55
CA LYS A 414 -2.17 10.72 -15.50
C LYS A 414 -2.74 10.59 -16.92
N ARG A 415 -2.95 9.35 -17.39
CA ARG A 415 -3.55 9.09 -18.70
C ARG A 415 -4.96 9.67 -18.83
N PHE A 416 -5.77 9.54 -17.78
CA PHE A 416 -7.12 10.10 -17.77
C PHE A 416 -7.12 11.63 -17.81
N ARG A 417 -6.15 12.28 -17.17
CA ARG A 417 -5.95 13.73 -17.28
C ARG A 417 -5.63 14.15 -18.72
N GLU A 418 -4.78 13.41 -19.41
CA GLU A 418 -4.46 13.69 -20.83
C GLU A 418 -5.73 13.62 -21.68
N GLN A 419 -6.55 12.58 -21.51
CA GLN A 419 -7.86 12.45 -22.19
C GLN A 419 -8.81 13.60 -21.84
N TRP A 420 -8.82 14.02 -20.56
CA TRP A 420 -9.62 15.15 -20.11
C TRP A 420 -9.18 16.44 -20.80
N GLN A 421 -7.87 16.70 -20.88
CA GLN A 421 -7.32 17.85 -21.59
C GLN A 421 -7.64 17.81 -23.09
N GLU A 422 -7.44 16.67 -23.75
CA GLU A 422 -7.75 16.49 -25.18
C GLU A 422 -9.22 16.75 -25.51
N PHE A 423 -10.14 16.45 -24.59
CA PHE A 423 -11.55 16.76 -24.77
C PHE A 423 -11.82 18.28 -24.76
N PHE A 424 -11.21 19.01 -23.82
CA PHE A 424 -11.53 20.43 -23.61
C PHE A 424 -10.67 21.40 -24.42
N LEU A 425 -9.38 21.12 -24.59
CA LEU A 425 -8.41 22.07 -25.14
C LEU A 425 -8.80 22.54 -26.57
N PRO A 426 -9.12 21.66 -27.52
CA PRO A 426 -9.55 22.10 -28.86
C PRO A 426 -10.83 22.92 -28.82
N ARG A 427 -11.79 22.57 -27.94
CA ARG A 427 -13.06 23.29 -27.79
C ARG A 427 -12.89 24.68 -27.19
N VAL A 428 -11.92 24.85 -26.29
CA VAL A 428 -11.56 26.17 -25.73
C VAL A 428 -11.04 27.08 -26.84
N PHE A 429 -10.12 26.60 -27.68
CA PHE A 429 -9.54 27.39 -28.76
C PHE A 429 -10.51 27.66 -29.91
N ALA A 430 -11.37 26.69 -30.25
CA ALA A 430 -12.44 26.86 -31.23
C ALA A 430 -13.63 27.70 -30.72
N ARG A 431 -13.59 28.19 -29.46
CA ARG A 431 -14.64 29.01 -28.83
C ARG A 431 -16.04 28.39 -28.89
N MET A 432 -16.10 27.06 -28.87
CA MET A 432 -17.37 26.32 -28.87
C MET A 432 -18.04 26.41 -27.50
N THR A 433 -19.37 26.38 -27.47
CA THR A 433 -20.14 26.20 -26.23
C THR A 433 -20.45 24.73 -26.01
N ILE A 434 -20.35 24.28 -24.76
CA ILE A 434 -20.73 22.92 -24.34
C ILE A 434 -22.25 22.86 -24.13
N SER A 435 -22.89 21.88 -24.76
CA SER A 435 -24.30 21.55 -24.53
C SER A 435 -24.48 20.51 -23.42
N VAL A 436 -25.72 20.29 -23.00
CA VAL A 436 -26.05 19.21 -22.05
C VAL A 436 -25.65 17.83 -22.58
N ARG A 437 -25.75 17.60 -23.90
CA ARG A 437 -25.35 16.35 -24.55
C ARG A 437 -23.84 16.13 -24.49
N ASP A 438 -23.05 17.19 -24.59
CA ASP A 438 -21.59 17.14 -24.48
C ASP A 438 -21.13 16.81 -23.04
N ILE A 439 -21.94 17.14 -22.03
CA ILE A 439 -21.67 16.73 -20.64
C ILE A 439 -21.83 15.21 -20.47
N GLU A 440 -22.71 14.60 -21.25
CA GLU A 440 -22.93 13.15 -21.19
C GLU A 440 -21.80 12.36 -21.84
N SER A 441 -21.08 12.98 -22.79
CA SER A 441 -19.91 12.42 -23.45
C SER A 441 -18.57 12.76 -22.76
N LEU A 442 -18.60 13.31 -21.55
CA LEU A 442 -17.38 13.55 -20.78
C LEU A 442 -16.62 12.24 -20.53
N PRO A 443 -15.27 12.26 -20.65
CA PRO A 443 -14.45 11.12 -20.26
C PRO A 443 -14.73 10.71 -18.82
N ARG A 444 -14.80 9.39 -18.56
CA ARG A 444 -15.02 8.83 -17.22
C ARG A 444 -13.83 7.98 -16.81
N PHE A 445 -13.45 8.09 -15.54
CA PHE A 445 -12.39 7.28 -14.98
C PHE A 445 -12.96 6.01 -14.35
N THR A 446 -12.40 4.87 -14.74
CA THR A 446 -12.62 3.60 -14.06
C THR A 446 -11.24 3.02 -13.77
N PHE A 447 -10.97 2.70 -12.51
CA PHE A 447 -9.71 2.09 -12.16
C PHE A 447 -9.65 0.65 -12.67
N GLU A 448 -8.65 0.35 -13.49
CA GLU A 448 -8.39 -1.00 -13.98
C GLU A 448 -7.44 -1.71 -13.01
N GLU A 449 -7.96 -2.73 -12.33
CA GLU A 449 -7.18 -3.59 -11.43
C GLU A 449 -6.13 -4.41 -12.19
N GLU A 450 -5.09 -4.82 -11.47
CA GLU A 450 -4.16 -5.81 -11.97
C GLU A 450 -4.81 -7.20 -11.99
N ALA A 451 -4.38 -8.05 -12.92
CA ALA A 451 -4.82 -9.44 -12.95
C ALA A 451 -4.45 -10.14 -11.62
N GLU A 452 -5.45 -10.78 -11.00
CA GLU A 452 -5.31 -11.44 -9.70
C GLU A 452 -4.13 -12.43 -9.67
N GLY A 453 -3.90 -13.18 -10.76
CA GLY A 453 -2.77 -14.10 -10.86
C GLY A 453 -1.39 -13.45 -10.75
N MET A 454 -1.22 -12.19 -11.17
CA MET A 454 0.04 -11.45 -11.03
C MET A 454 0.28 -11.05 -9.57
N VAL A 455 -0.76 -10.55 -8.89
CA VAL A 455 -0.70 -10.19 -7.47
C VAL A 455 -0.40 -11.43 -6.62
N GLN A 456 -1.10 -12.53 -6.89
CA GLN A 456 -0.89 -13.81 -6.21
C GLN A 456 0.52 -14.37 -6.49
N GLY A 457 1.00 -14.28 -7.72
CA GLY A 457 2.34 -14.72 -8.12
C GLY A 457 3.45 -13.95 -7.42
N ARG A 458 3.35 -12.61 -7.31
CA ARG A 458 4.32 -11.79 -6.56
C ARG A 458 4.29 -12.11 -5.07
N ALA A 459 3.10 -12.21 -4.48
CA ALA A 459 2.95 -12.58 -3.08
C ALA A 459 3.54 -13.97 -2.77
N LEU A 460 3.37 -14.95 -3.66
CA LEU A 460 3.98 -16.29 -3.53
C LEU A 460 5.48 -16.30 -3.78
N GLY A 461 5.99 -15.42 -4.65
CA GLY A 461 7.42 -15.27 -4.93
C GLY A 461 8.25 -15.03 -3.66
N VAL A 462 7.65 -14.36 -2.67
CA VAL A 462 8.22 -14.12 -1.34
C VAL A 462 8.38 -15.38 -0.49
N ALA A 463 7.52 -16.40 -0.68
CA ALA A 463 7.60 -17.62 0.13
C ALA A 463 8.89 -18.40 -0.13
N PHE A 464 9.41 -18.39 -1.37
CA PHE A 464 10.62 -19.13 -1.74
C PHE A 464 11.87 -18.76 -0.92
N PRO A 465 12.30 -17.49 -0.85
CA PRO A 465 13.47 -17.12 -0.05
C PRO A 465 13.25 -17.39 1.45
N VAL A 466 12.03 -17.18 1.97
CA VAL A 466 11.71 -17.43 3.39
C VAL A 466 11.81 -18.93 3.71
N VAL A 467 11.23 -19.79 2.87
CA VAL A 467 11.32 -21.25 3.02
C VAL A 467 12.78 -21.71 2.86
N GLY A 468 13.52 -21.15 1.90
CA GLY A 468 14.95 -21.44 1.72
C GLY A 468 15.77 -21.12 2.98
N LEU A 469 15.60 -19.92 3.55
CA LEU A 469 16.25 -19.52 4.80
C LEU A 469 15.83 -20.41 5.98
N THR A 470 14.56 -20.78 6.05
CA THR A 470 14.03 -21.69 7.10
C THR A 470 14.72 -23.05 7.04
N LEU A 471 14.84 -23.64 5.84
CA LEU A 471 15.51 -24.92 5.64
C LEU A 471 17.01 -24.84 5.94
N LEU A 472 17.67 -23.75 5.54
CA LEU A 472 19.09 -23.51 5.83
C LEU A 472 19.35 -23.41 7.34
N LEU A 473 18.52 -22.67 8.08
CA LEU A 473 18.62 -22.57 9.54
C LEU A 473 18.41 -23.93 10.21
N GLY A 474 17.39 -24.69 9.78
CA GLY A 474 17.14 -26.04 10.28
C GLY A 474 18.31 -27.00 10.03
N ALA A 475 18.86 -27.00 8.81
CA ALA A 475 20.01 -27.83 8.46
C ALA A 475 21.28 -27.42 9.21
N ALA A 476 21.52 -26.13 9.40
CA ALA A 476 22.63 -25.62 10.19
C ALA A 476 22.51 -26.04 11.66
N ALA A 477 21.31 -25.94 12.24
CA ALA A 477 21.03 -26.38 13.61
C ALA A 477 21.30 -27.89 13.79
N ALA A 478 20.82 -28.72 12.86
CA ALA A 478 21.06 -30.16 12.89
C ALA A 478 22.56 -30.49 12.85
N ARG A 479 23.30 -29.91 11.89
CA ARG A 479 24.75 -30.12 11.75
C ARG A 479 25.56 -29.67 12.97
N LEU A 480 25.16 -28.56 13.60
CA LEU A 480 25.82 -28.06 14.82
C LEU A 480 25.64 -29.00 16.00
N LEU A 481 24.50 -29.67 16.09
CA LEU A 481 24.22 -30.65 17.13
C LEU A 481 24.94 -31.98 16.87
N GLU A 482 24.95 -32.46 15.63
CA GLU A 482 25.64 -33.71 15.24
C GLU A 482 27.16 -33.63 15.45
N ARG A 483 27.81 -32.48 15.18
CA ARG A 483 29.25 -32.31 15.40
C ARG A 483 29.67 -32.29 16.87
N ARG A 484 28.72 -32.10 17.77
CA ARG A 484 28.93 -31.96 19.23
C ARG A 484 28.31 -33.12 20.01
N ASP A 485 27.79 -34.11 19.30
CA ASP A 485 27.43 -35.42 19.81
C ASP A 485 28.56 -36.40 19.49
#